data_AF-A0A239MQ03-F1
#
_entry.id   AF-A0A239MQ03-F1
#
_cell.length_a   1.000
_cell.length_b   1.000
_cell.length_c   1.000
_cell.angle_alpha   90.00
_cell.angle_beta   90.00
_cell.angle_gamma   90.00
#
_symmetry.space_group_name_H-M   'P 1'
#
loop_
_entity.id
_entity.type
_entity.pdbx_description
1 polymer ?
#
loop_
_entity_poly.entity_id
_entity_poly.type
_entity_poly.pdbx_seq_one_letter_code
_entity_poly.pdbx_strand_id
1 'polypeptide(L)'
;MRVNHEYGRGGALAYRAAYDVHRAKVFGRCEVTTGITPFMALVEQVMTTEPYARRVFWIVDYGSSHRGKKAADRLTKAFPSAIMVHTPVHASWTNQIEIFFLIVQRKVVSPDDFPDLVQVRNRVRAFEDRYNTAAQPFQWRFTTSDLDDLLARPDRH
;
A
#
# COMPACT_ATOMS: atom_id res chain seq x y z
N MET A 1 23.92 -12.68 -2.44
CA MET A 1 24.15 -11.32 -2.98
C MET A 1 25.64 -11.04 -2.91
N ARG A 2 26.36 -11.05 -4.05
CA ARG A 2 27.76 -10.61 -4.09
C ARG A 2 27.75 -9.10 -4.23
N VAL A 3 28.18 -8.39 -3.19
CA VAL A 3 28.35 -6.93 -3.23
C VAL A 3 29.70 -6.69 -3.92
N ASN A 4 29.68 -6.37 -5.21
CA ASN A 4 30.87 -5.89 -5.91
C ASN A 4 31.17 -4.46 -5.42
N HIS A 5 32.46 -4.10 -5.36
CA HIS A 5 32.96 -2.81 -4.88
C HIS A 5 32.49 -1.57 -5.68
N GLU A 6 31.62 -1.74 -6.67
CA GLU A 6 31.06 -0.68 -7.53
C GLU A 6 29.65 -0.21 -7.10
N TYR A 7 29.13 -0.66 -5.95
CA TYR A 7 27.81 -0.21 -5.48
C TYR A 7 27.81 1.27 -5.06
N GLY A 8 27.27 2.13 -5.93
CA GLY A 8 26.94 3.52 -5.63
C GLY A 8 25.45 3.69 -5.34
N ARG A 9 25.07 4.30 -4.22
CA ARG A 9 23.65 4.53 -3.87
C ARG A 9 23.07 5.66 -4.72
N GLY A 10 22.26 5.32 -5.73
CA GLY A 10 21.63 6.26 -6.68
C GLY A 10 20.37 7.00 -6.19
N GLY A 11 20.12 7.04 -4.88
CA GLY A 11 18.93 7.64 -4.27
C GLY A 11 17.86 6.62 -3.85
N ALA A 12 16.62 7.09 -3.64
CA ALA A 12 15.48 6.25 -3.26
C ALA A 12 14.19 6.79 -3.89
N LEU A 13 13.33 5.86 -4.35
CA LEU A 13 12.00 6.16 -4.86
C LEU A 13 10.95 5.64 -3.88
N ALA A 14 9.99 6.49 -3.48
CA ALA A 14 8.88 6.06 -2.66
C ALA A 14 7.71 5.63 -3.56
N TYR A 15 7.48 4.33 -3.70
CA TYR A 15 6.27 3.83 -4.35
C TYR A 15 5.16 3.67 -3.31
N ARG A 16 4.05 4.41 -3.49
CA ARG A 16 2.84 4.28 -2.70
C ARG A 16 1.75 3.64 -3.53
N ALA A 17 1.00 2.74 -2.93
CA ALA A 17 -0.10 2.09 -3.62
C ALA A 17 -1.31 1.87 -2.71
N ALA A 18 -2.49 1.90 -3.32
CA ALA A 18 -3.75 1.45 -2.73
C ALA A 18 -4.26 0.26 -3.55
N TYR A 19 -4.89 -0.72 -2.90
CA TYR A 19 -5.42 -1.92 -3.54
C TYR A 19 -6.90 -2.09 -3.21
N ASP A 20 -7.73 -2.12 -4.24
CA ASP A 20 -9.12 -2.54 -4.14
C ASP A 20 -9.17 -4.06 -4.03
N VAL A 21 -9.38 -4.55 -2.81
CA VAL A 21 -9.45 -5.98 -2.48
C VAL A 21 -10.57 -6.73 -3.21
N HIS A 22 -11.61 -6.04 -3.68
CA HIS A 22 -12.73 -6.66 -4.37
C HIS A 22 -12.53 -6.72 -5.88
N ARG A 23 -11.87 -5.70 -6.47
CA ARG A 23 -11.64 -5.60 -7.92
C ARG A 23 -10.25 -6.03 -8.36
N ALA A 24 -9.37 -6.33 -7.40
CA ALA A 24 -7.95 -6.55 -7.64
C ALA A 24 -7.25 -5.41 -8.39
N LYS A 25 -7.69 -4.18 -8.13
CA LYS A 25 -7.18 -2.98 -8.80
C LYS A 25 -6.21 -2.24 -7.91
N VAL A 26 -5.03 -1.94 -8.44
CA VAL A 26 -4.00 -1.13 -7.81
C VAL A 26 -4.05 0.30 -8.34
N PHE A 27 -3.86 1.25 -7.44
CA PHE A 27 -3.57 2.64 -7.75
C PHE A 27 -2.21 2.96 -7.18
N GLY A 28 -1.23 3.22 -8.03
CA GLY A 28 0.13 3.50 -7.62
C GLY A 28 0.58 4.93 -7.92
N ARG A 29 1.53 5.40 -7.11
CA ARG A 29 2.22 6.68 -7.24
C ARG A 29 3.68 6.52 -6.87
N CYS A 30 4.57 6.96 -7.76
CA CYS A 30 5.98 7.09 -7.46
C CYS A 30 6.26 8.52 -7.02
N GLU A 31 6.76 8.67 -5.79
CA GLU A 31 6.91 9.92 -5.07
C GLU A 31 8.36 10.06 -4.57
N VAL A 32 8.79 11.30 -4.30
CA VAL A 32 10.14 11.57 -3.78
C VAL A 32 10.22 11.30 -2.28
N THR A 33 9.09 11.37 -1.56
CA THR A 33 9.05 11.23 -0.10
C THR A 33 7.93 10.31 0.39
N THR A 34 8.04 9.88 1.64
CA THR A 34 7.04 9.05 2.34
C THR A 34 6.21 9.89 3.33
N GLY A 35 6.03 11.18 3.06
CA GLY A 35 5.27 12.10 3.91
C GLY A 35 3.74 12.04 3.73
N ILE A 36 3.05 12.84 4.53
CA ILE A 36 1.58 13.01 4.49
C ILE A 36 1.09 13.46 3.11
N THR A 37 1.78 14.41 2.47
CA THR A 37 1.37 14.97 1.17
C THR A 37 1.30 13.90 0.08
N PRO A 38 2.35 13.08 -0.16
CA PRO A 38 2.27 11.90 -1.03
C PRO A 38 1.13 10.93 -0.71
N PHE A 39 0.83 10.71 0.57
CA PHE A 39 -0.27 9.83 0.96
C PHE A 39 -1.63 10.42 0.59
N MET A 40 -1.85 11.72 0.85
CA MET A 40 -3.11 12.38 0.49
C MET A 40 -3.29 12.50 -1.03
N ALA A 41 -2.20 12.63 -1.80
CA ALA A 41 -2.26 12.60 -3.27
C ALA A 41 -2.72 11.23 -3.81
N LEU A 42 -2.30 10.13 -3.16
CA LEU A 42 -2.82 8.79 -3.48
C LEU A 42 -4.30 8.67 -3.12
N VAL A 43 -4.71 9.19 -1.96
CA VAL A 43 -6.12 9.22 -1.56
C VAL A 43 -6.96 9.97 -2.58
N GLU A 44 -6.53 11.17 -2.99
CA GLU A 44 -7.22 11.97 -3.98
C GLU A 44 -7.36 11.24 -5.32
N GLN A 45 -6.28 10.62 -5.82
CA GLN A 45 -6.32 9.82 -7.04
C GLN A 45 -7.36 8.70 -6.99
N VAL A 46 -7.48 8.00 -5.85
CA VAL A 46 -8.48 6.93 -5.68
C VAL A 46 -9.89 7.53 -5.57
N MET A 47 -10.09 8.46 -4.64
CA MET A 47 -11.43 8.96 -4.27
C MET A 47 -12.09 9.81 -5.36
N THR A 48 -11.32 10.36 -6.30
CA THR A 48 -11.82 11.10 -7.48
C THR A 48 -12.11 10.20 -8.68
N THR A 49 -11.85 8.89 -8.57
CA THR A 49 -12.12 7.91 -9.63
C THR A 49 -13.42 7.16 -9.32
N GLU A 50 -14.32 6.98 -10.30
CA GLU A 50 -15.47 6.08 -10.14
C GLU A 50 -15.01 4.61 -10.03
N PRO A 51 -15.60 3.77 -9.16
CA PRO A 51 -16.79 4.00 -8.32
C PRO A 51 -16.48 4.45 -6.88
N TYR A 52 -15.30 5.05 -6.63
CA TYR A 52 -14.79 5.33 -5.29
C TYR A 52 -15.24 6.67 -4.70
N ALA A 53 -16.04 7.46 -5.42
CA ALA A 53 -16.67 8.67 -4.89
C ALA A 53 -17.73 8.37 -3.80
N ARG A 54 -18.10 7.09 -3.62
CA ARG A 54 -19.01 6.59 -2.57
C ARG A 54 -18.28 6.28 -1.26
N ARG A 55 -18.95 5.62 -0.31
CA ARG A 55 -18.33 5.15 0.94
C ARG A 55 -17.20 4.15 0.68
N VAL A 56 -15.99 4.47 1.12
CA VAL A 56 -14.77 3.64 0.95
C VAL A 56 -14.07 3.49 2.30
N PHE A 57 -13.72 2.26 2.66
CA PHE A 57 -12.91 1.96 3.84
C PHE A 57 -11.44 1.88 3.45
N TRP A 58 -10.62 2.74 4.07
CA TRP A 58 -9.18 2.76 3.91
C TRP A 58 -8.53 1.96 5.02
N ILE A 59 -8.21 0.69 4.72
CA ILE A 59 -7.47 -0.18 5.64
C ILE A 59 -5.98 0.17 5.57
N VAL A 60 -5.41 0.64 6.68
CA VAL A 60 -4.02 1.10 6.75
C VAL A 60 -3.30 0.52 7.95
N ASP A 61 -1.97 0.43 7.87
CA ASP A 61 -1.15 0.13 9.05
C ASP A 61 -0.91 1.41 9.87
N TYR A 62 0.00 1.36 10.86
CA TYR A 62 0.36 2.52 11.69
C TYR A 62 1.54 3.35 11.13
N GLY A 63 1.72 3.35 9.80
CA GLY A 63 2.71 4.15 9.09
C GLY A 63 2.60 5.64 9.41
N SER A 64 3.75 6.34 9.46
CA SER A 64 3.84 7.74 9.90
C SER A 64 2.93 8.70 9.11
N SER A 65 2.72 8.44 7.82
CA SER A 65 1.86 9.28 6.97
C SER A 65 0.37 9.20 7.28
N HIS A 66 -0.09 8.15 7.96
CA HIS A 66 -1.51 7.90 8.22
C HIS A 66 -1.75 7.36 9.65
N ARG A 67 -0.93 7.79 10.60
CA ARG A 67 -0.99 7.32 11.98
C ARG A 67 -2.14 7.92 12.79
N GLY A 68 -2.97 7.05 13.34
CA GLY A 68 -3.93 7.35 14.41
C GLY A 68 -5.00 8.38 14.04
N LYS A 69 -5.66 8.94 15.06
CA LYS A 69 -6.84 9.79 14.91
C LYS A 69 -6.61 11.02 14.02
N LYS A 70 -5.45 11.68 14.12
CA LYS A 70 -5.13 12.86 13.29
C LYS A 70 -5.15 12.54 11.79
N ALA A 71 -4.73 11.34 11.40
CA ALA A 71 -4.79 10.91 10.01
C ALA A 71 -6.21 10.60 9.55
N ALA A 72 -7.00 9.93 10.41
CA ALA A 72 -8.42 9.67 10.13
C ALA A 72 -9.22 10.97 9.97
N ASP A 73 -9.06 11.91 10.91
CA ASP A 73 -9.75 13.21 10.86
C ASP A 73 -9.38 13.99 9.58
N ARG A 74 -8.10 13.96 9.18
CA ARG A 74 -7.64 14.59 7.92
C ARG A 74 -8.25 13.92 6.69
N LEU A 75 -8.33 12.60 6.66
CA LEU A 75 -8.94 11.84 5.57
C LEU A 75 -10.42 12.20 5.43
N THR A 76 -11.19 12.08 6.52
CA THR A 76 -12.63 12.36 6.53
C THR A 76 -12.93 13.82 6.20
N LYS A 77 -12.08 14.77 6.62
CA LYS A 77 -12.23 16.18 6.26
C LYS A 77 -12.08 16.42 4.77
N ALA A 78 -11.13 15.74 4.12
CA ALA A 78 -10.91 15.87 2.68
C ALA A 78 -11.97 15.12 1.86
N PHE A 79 -12.36 13.92 2.32
CA PHE A 79 -13.32 13.04 1.65
C PHE A 79 -14.29 12.47 2.70
N PRO A 80 -15.48 13.06 2.89
CA PRO A 80 -16.44 12.63 3.91
C PRO A 80 -16.92 11.18 3.78
N SER A 81 -16.80 10.60 2.59
CA SER A 81 -17.12 9.21 2.30
C SER A 81 -15.97 8.22 2.59
N ALA A 82 -14.77 8.70 2.87
CA ALA A 82 -13.61 7.87 3.20
C ALA A 82 -13.52 7.63 4.71
N ILE A 83 -13.43 6.35 5.12
CA ILE A 83 -13.34 5.93 6.53
C ILE A 83 -12.02 5.22 6.73
N MET A 84 -11.13 5.78 7.57
CA MET A 84 -9.86 5.13 7.90
C MET A 84 -10.08 4.05 8.96
N VAL A 85 -9.52 2.87 8.72
CA VAL A 85 -9.49 1.76 9.67
C VAL A 85 -8.05 1.30 9.80
N HIS A 86 -7.50 1.37 11.01
CA HIS A 86 -6.18 0.85 11.30
C HIS A 86 -6.23 -0.65 11.54
N THR A 87 -5.29 -1.40 10.97
CA THR A 87 -5.07 -2.81 11.35
C THR A 87 -4.73 -2.90 12.84
N PRO A 88 -4.97 -4.04 13.52
CA PRO A 88 -4.51 -4.22 14.88
C PRO A 88 -3.00 -3.98 15.01
N VAL A 89 -2.57 -3.55 16.19
CA VAL A 89 -1.15 -3.33 16.48
C VAL A 89 -0.39 -4.65 16.28
N HIS A 90 0.76 -4.58 15.62
CA HIS A 90 1.57 -5.75 15.22
C HIS A 90 0.90 -6.72 14.21
N ALA A 91 -0.22 -6.33 13.58
CA ALA A 91 -0.94 -7.14 12.61
C ALA A 91 -1.05 -6.47 11.23
N SER A 92 -0.01 -5.73 10.80
CA SER A 92 0.00 -5.05 9.49
C SER A 92 -0.15 -6.03 8.33
N TRP A 93 0.29 -7.29 8.51
CA TRP A 93 0.12 -8.40 7.57
C TRP A 93 -1.34 -8.72 7.20
N THR A 94 -2.31 -8.25 7.98
CA THR A 94 -3.74 -8.35 7.63
C THR A 94 -4.14 -7.37 6.51
N ASN A 95 -3.30 -6.37 6.21
CA ASN A 95 -3.49 -5.46 5.11
C ASN A 95 -3.05 -6.11 3.78
N GLN A 96 -4.01 -6.47 2.93
CA GLN A 96 -3.75 -7.21 1.68
C GLN A 96 -2.82 -6.48 0.70
N ILE A 97 -2.67 -5.15 0.79
CA ILE A 97 -1.67 -4.42 -0.02
C ILE A 97 -0.25 -4.92 0.23
N GLU A 98 0.06 -5.45 1.43
CA GLU A 98 1.38 -6.00 1.72
C GLU A 98 1.71 -7.20 0.82
N ILE A 99 0.71 -8.01 0.44
CA ILE A 99 0.90 -9.09 -0.54
C ILE A 99 1.30 -8.51 -1.89
N PHE A 100 0.64 -7.45 -2.33
CA PHE A 100 1.00 -6.78 -3.59
C PHE A 100 2.43 -6.22 -3.53
N PHE A 101 2.84 -5.60 -2.42
CA PHE A 101 4.22 -5.13 -2.26
C PHE A 101 5.24 -6.28 -2.28
N LEU A 102 4.92 -7.44 -1.69
CA LEU A 102 5.77 -8.63 -1.81
C LEU A 102 5.89 -9.11 -3.27
N ILE A 103 4.83 -9.02 -4.06
CA ILE A 103 4.86 -9.33 -5.49
C ILE A 103 5.76 -8.34 -6.24
N VAL A 104 5.61 -7.04 -5.98
CA VAL A 104 6.46 -5.99 -6.58
C VAL A 104 7.92 -6.22 -6.22
N GLN A 105 8.23 -6.48 -4.95
CA GLN A 105 9.58 -6.77 -4.50
C GLN A 105 10.19 -7.94 -5.28
N ARG A 106 9.44 -9.04 -5.44
CA ARG A 106 9.93 -10.26 -6.09
C ARG A 106 10.03 -10.16 -7.61
N LYS A 107 9.07 -9.51 -8.28
CA LYS A 107 8.95 -9.50 -9.75
C LYS A 107 9.52 -8.25 -10.42
N VAL A 108 9.58 -7.15 -9.69
CA VAL A 108 9.96 -5.84 -10.23
C VAL A 108 11.33 -5.45 -9.71
N VAL A 109 11.49 -5.44 -8.39
CA VAL A 109 12.66 -4.87 -7.72
C VAL A 109 13.80 -5.88 -7.58
N SER A 110 13.54 -7.19 -7.66
CA SER A 110 14.60 -8.21 -7.51
C SER A 110 15.10 -8.71 -8.88
N PRO A 111 16.43 -8.73 -9.13
CA PRO A 111 17.49 -8.10 -8.33
C PRO A 111 17.42 -6.56 -8.37
N ASP A 112 17.86 -5.91 -7.28
CA ASP A 112 17.82 -4.45 -7.12
C ASP A 112 19.03 -3.81 -7.80
N ASP A 113 19.08 -3.97 -9.12
CA ASP A 113 20.13 -3.47 -9.99
C ASP A 113 19.52 -2.59 -11.08
N PHE A 114 19.55 -1.28 -10.83
CA PHE A 114 18.98 -0.27 -11.71
C PHE A 114 19.99 0.85 -11.93
N PRO A 115 20.14 1.33 -13.18
CA PRO A 115 21.09 2.39 -13.49
C PRO A 115 20.63 3.77 -13.00
N ASP A 116 19.31 3.98 -12.85
CA ASP A 116 18.75 5.24 -12.35
C ASP A 116 17.31 5.05 -11.80
N LEU A 117 16.82 6.07 -11.08
CA LEU A 117 15.47 6.07 -10.51
C LEU A 117 14.35 6.18 -11.57
N VAL A 118 14.66 6.66 -12.77
CA VAL A 118 13.67 6.75 -13.87
C VAL A 118 13.32 5.35 -14.35
N GLN A 119 14.29 4.45 -14.48
CA GLN A 119 14.05 3.05 -14.84
C GLN A 119 13.26 2.31 -13.77
N VAL A 120 13.57 2.51 -12.48
CA VAL A 120 12.77 1.94 -11.37
C VAL A 120 11.31 2.38 -11.48
N ARG A 121 11.07 3.69 -11.64
CA ARG A 121 9.72 4.26 -11.77
C ARG A 121 8.98 3.67 -12.97
N ASN A 122 9.63 3.62 -14.14
CA ASN A 122 9.01 3.12 -15.36
C ASN A 122 8.68 1.63 -15.25
N ARG A 123 9.56 0.83 -14.63
CA ARG A 123 9.34 -0.60 -14.44
C ARG A 123 8.19 -0.87 -13.46
N VAL A 124 8.10 -0.11 -12.36
CA VAL A 124 6.99 -0.22 -11.41
C VAL A 124 5.66 0.15 -12.09
N ARG A 125 5.61 1.25 -12.84
CA ARG A 125 4.40 1.65 -13.58
C ARG A 125 3.98 0.61 -14.62
N ALA A 126 4.91 0.14 -15.44
CA ALA A 126 4.62 -0.89 -16.43
C ALA A 126 4.16 -2.20 -15.79
N PHE A 127 4.65 -2.54 -14.60
CA PHE A 127 4.18 -3.69 -13.85
C PHE A 127 2.76 -3.46 -13.30
N GLU A 128 2.47 -2.29 -12.74
CA GLU A 128 1.13 -1.92 -12.26
C GLU A 128 0.08 -2.02 -13.37
N ASP A 129 0.36 -1.46 -14.56
CA ASP A 129 -0.55 -1.51 -15.71
C ASP A 129 -0.87 -2.95 -16.13
N ARG A 130 0.17 -3.79 -16.21
CA ARG A 130 0.03 -5.22 -16.54
C ARG A 130 -0.72 -5.97 -15.45
N TYR A 131 -0.42 -5.69 -14.18
CA TYR A 131 -1.09 -6.30 -13.04
C TYR A 131 -2.58 -5.99 -13.08
N ASN A 132 -2.94 -4.72 -13.25
CA ASN A 132 -4.34 -4.28 -13.32
C ASN A 132 -5.14 -4.88 -14.49
N THR A 133 -4.47 -5.33 -15.55
CA THR A 133 -5.14 -5.97 -16.70
C THR A 133 -5.45 -7.45 -16.45
N ALA A 134 -4.64 -8.14 -15.64
CA ALA A 134 -4.71 -9.60 -15.48
C ALA A 134 -5.05 -10.07 -14.06
N ALA A 135 -5.00 -9.18 -13.06
CA ALA A 135 -5.16 -9.53 -11.67
C ALA A 135 -6.57 -10.03 -11.35
N GLN A 136 -6.61 -10.95 -10.40
CA GLN A 136 -7.83 -11.42 -9.74
C GLN A 136 -7.68 -11.19 -8.24
N PRO A 137 -8.78 -11.05 -7.49
CA PRO A 137 -8.71 -10.85 -6.05
C PRO A 137 -7.93 -11.98 -5.38
N PHE A 138 -7.17 -11.66 -4.35
CA PHE A 138 -6.48 -12.69 -3.57
C PHE A 138 -7.51 -13.64 -2.94
N GLN A 139 -7.21 -14.94 -2.96
CA GLN A 139 -7.97 -15.92 -2.19
C GLN A 139 -7.65 -15.74 -0.70
N TRP A 140 -8.31 -14.76 -0.10
CA TRP A 140 -8.11 -14.39 1.28
C TRP A 140 -8.81 -15.38 2.21
N ARG A 141 -8.05 -15.96 3.15
CA ARG A 141 -8.56 -16.99 4.08
C ARG A 141 -8.71 -16.50 5.51
N PHE A 142 -8.14 -15.35 5.85
CA PHE A 142 -8.23 -14.80 7.20
C PHE A 142 -9.61 -14.16 7.41
N THR A 143 -10.34 -14.69 8.36
CA THR A 143 -11.75 -14.37 8.63
C THR A 143 -11.91 -13.37 9.77
N THR A 144 -13.15 -12.92 10.00
CA THR A 144 -13.49 -12.12 11.17
C THR A 144 -13.30 -12.90 12.47
N SER A 145 -13.58 -14.20 12.50
CA SER A 145 -13.33 -15.05 13.67
C SER A 145 -11.85 -15.16 13.99
N ASP A 146 -10.99 -15.28 12.97
CA ASP A 146 -9.54 -15.28 13.18
C ASP A 146 -9.05 -13.93 13.75
N LEU A 147 -9.70 -12.82 13.36
CA LEU A 147 -9.42 -11.49 13.90
C LEU A 147 -9.84 -11.38 15.37
N ASP A 148 -11.04 -11.85 15.72
CA ASP A 148 -11.53 -11.86 17.09
C ASP A 148 -10.59 -12.67 18.00
N ASP A 149 -10.18 -13.85 17.53
CA ASP A 149 -9.22 -14.70 18.23
C ASP A 149 -7.86 -14.01 18.39
N LEU A 150 -7.38 -13.30 17.36
CA LEU A 150 -6.12 -12.56 17.41
C LEU A 150 -6.18 -11.42 18.43
N LEU A 151 -7.29 -10.68 18.47
CA LEU A 151 -7.50 -9.56 19.39
C LEU A 151 -7.63 -10.01 20.86
N ALA A 152 -8.13 -11.23 21.10
CA ALA A 152 -8.27 -11.77 22.47
C ALA A 152 -6.97 -12.34 23.06
N ARG A 153 -5.89 -12.48 22.29
CA ARG A 153 -4.62 -13.08 22.77
C ARG A 153 -3.91 -12.31 23.88
N PRO A 154 -3.84 -10.97 23.88
CA PRO A 154 -3.20 -10.20 24.95
C PRO A 154 -3.85 -10.41 26.33
N ASP A 155 -5.15 -10.72 26.37
CA ASP A 155 -5.91 -10.91 27.62
C ASP A 155 -5.78 -12.33 28.22
N ARG A 156 -5.04 -13.23 27.56
CA ARG A 156 -4.85 -14.63 27.99
C ARG A 156 -3.54 -14.86 28.77
N HIS A 157 -2.78 -13.81 29.06
CA HIS A 157 -1.48 -13.88 29.74
C HIS A 157 -1.41 -12.92 30.93
#